data_AF-A0A7R9VS99-F1
#
_entry.id   AF-A0A7R9VS99-F1
#
_cell.length_a   1.000
_cell.length_b   1.000
_cell.length_c   1.000
_cell.angle_alpha   90.00
_cell.angle_beta   90.00
_cell.angle_gamma   90.00
#
_symmetry.space_group_name_H-M   'P 1'
#
loop_
_entity.id
_entity.type
_entity.pdbx_description
1 polymer ?
#
loop_
_entity_poly.entity_id
_entity_poly.type
_entity_poly.pdbx_seq_one_letter_code
_entity_poly.pdbx_strand_id
1 'polypeptide(L)'
;PPPAGASDCSPTAAEFIAPVRKLSLLSQSSKMISMKSPSELGPRGLIEKLPPFVQKSMIGVFLLGMLGIFIAMCVLSDIDTTPDVGVYAVDADYNYLPNATNPDQYAYAFDYDGNVVPAVTTATTAWMLIASFLVLIMTPGLAFFYGGMINHKNVIATLAASILPMGVIPLLWCWFTYSLSFGVTAGYPEFIGNPATHGFMEGIGANGQGLYSSTFWLFQGMFAIITPAILIGAIADRVNFPALLLFVPMWHMGVYCPMAHMVFGGGLIADYGILDFAGGIVVHMSSGWGALAAALYLGPRAAIDQSGPAQIPFTVLGASLLWFGWFGFNAGSGGVADNIVPHAFLNTVIATAGSMLTWIILDQLKGRPFKVTGMAMGIVVGLVSITPGCAYVNYGAALIIGMFTSCMSWLVQWGMVAWGKTVADDTLDVFACHGIGGTFGMILTSLFQNTEYGAGVDGAFYGNGIELGKCLLVLVCVVGYFIVATIILLAVTNLFISVRATPEEEEEGLDFSKHFENQYNDEA
;
A
#
# COMPACT_ATOMS: atom_id res chain seq x y z
N PRO A 1 -67.51 30.27 68.14
CA PRO A 1 -66.16 30.90 68.15
C PRO A 1 -65.46 30.64 66.82
N PRO A 2 -65.27 31.69 66.00
CA PRO A 2 -64.70 31.63 64.65
C PRO A 2 -63.16 31.78 64.75
N PRO A 3 -62.41 32.16 63.70
CA PRO A 3 -62.50 32.00 62.23
C PRO A 3 -61.22 31.24 61.78
N ALA A 4 -60.67 31.22 60.56
CA ALA A 4 -60.71 32.01 59.33
C ALA A 4 -60.04 31.11 58.27
N GLY A 5 -60.31 31.15 56.97
CA GLY A 5 -60.90 32.15 56.09
C GLY A 5 -60.29 31.79 54.73
N ALA A 6 -61.14 31.38 53.77
CA ALA A 6 -61.50 32.20 52.60
C ALA A 6 -60.37 32.23 51.55
N SER A 7 -60.59 31.98 50.27
CA SER A 7 -61.84 31.82 49.51
C SER A 7 -61.46 31.47 48.07
N ASP A 8 -62.27 30.60 47.45
CA ASP A 8 -62.77 30.64 46.08
C ASP A 8 -61.99 31.41 45.00
N CYS A 9 -61.62 30.70 43.93
CA CYS A 9 -62.30 30.82 42.62
C CYS A 9 -61.54 30.02 41.55
N SER A 10 -62.11 28.90 41.12
CA SER A 10 -61.94 28.37 39.75
C SER A 10 -62.73 29.23 38.75
N PRO A 11 -62.65 29.03 37.41
CA PRO A 11 -61.54 28.61 36.54
C PRO A 11 -61.40 29.55 35.31
N THR A 12 -60.22 29.68 34.70
CA THR A 12 -60.14 30.20 33.31
C THR A 12 -59.14 29.41 32.48
N ALA A 13 -59.72 28.61 31.57
CA ALA A 13 -59.26 28.27 30.22
C ALA A 13 -57.92 28.87 29.72
N ALA A 14 -56.80 28.47 30.32
CA ALA A 14 -55.46 28.87 29.86
C ALA A 14 -54.39 27.75 29.89
N GLU A 15 -54.70 26.54 30.36
CA GLU A 15 -53.68 25.48 30.51
C GLU A 15 -53.93 24.20 29.70
N PHE A 16 -54.94 24.19 28.84
CA PHE A 16 -55.01 23.21 27.75
C PHE A 16 -55.29 23.98 26.46
N ILE A 17 -54.39 23.84 25.47
CA ILE A 17 -54.28 24.54 24.17
C ILE A 17 -53.32 25.76 24.20
N ALA A 18 -52.01 25.47 24.20
CA ALA A 18 -51.01 26.27 23.46
C ALA A 18 -49.69 25.52 23.16
N PRO A 19 -49.71 24.45 22.33
CA PRO A 19 -48.62 24.22 21.37
C PRO A 19 -48.75 25.23 20.20
N VAL A 20 -47.74 25.36 19.33
CA VAL A 20 -47.74 26.04 18.00
C VAL A 20 -47.02 27.42 17.86
N ARG A 21 -46.69 28.19 18.92
CA ARG A 21 -46.02 29.51 18.72
C ARG A 21 -44.50 29.59 18.89
N LYS A 22 -43.80 28.50 19.24
CA LYS A 22 -42.32 28.49 19.39
C LYS A 22 -41.56 27.86 18.22
N LEU A 23 -42.24 27.25 17.25
CA LEU A 23 -41.64 26.68 16.04
C LEU A 23 -41.76 27.59 14.79
N SER A 24 -42.50 28.70 14.87
CA SER A 24 -42.62 29.66 13.75
C SER A 24 -41.65 30.85 13.83
N LEU A 25 -40.94 31.04 14.96
CA LEU A 25 -40.01 32.17 15.16
C LEU A 25 -38.54 31.88 14.76
N LEU A 26 -38.24 30.68 14.24
CA LEU A 26 -36.96 30.40 13.56
C LEU A 26 -37.09 30.40 12.03
N SER A 27 -38.27 30.72 11.47
CA SER A 27 -38.48 30.83 10.01
C SER A 27 -38.44 32.26 9.46
N GLN A 28 -38.15 33.26 10.29
CA GLN A 28 -38.05 34.67 9.87
C GLN A 28 -36.81 35.36 10.46
N SER A 29 -35.64 34.91 10.05
CA SER A 29 -34.45 35.75 9.99
C SER A 29 -33.60 35.35 8.78
N SER A 30 -34.18 35.51 7.60
CA SER A 30 -33.45 35.66 6.34
C SER A 30 -32.63 36.96 6.38
N LYS A 31 -31.58 37.00 7.21
CA LYS A 31 -30.42 37.83 6.93
C LYS A 31 -29.55 36.98 6.00
N MET A 32 -29.48 37.41 4.73
CA MET A 32 -28.43 37.01 3.81
C MET A 32 -27.10 36.99 4.56
N ILE A 33 -26.62 35.81 4.91
CA ILE A 33 -25.21 35.62 5.24
C ILE A 33 -24.50 35.91 3.93
N SER A 34 -23.84 37.07 3.87
CA SER A 34 -22.87 37.37 2.83
C SER A 34 -21.89 36.19 2.78
N MET A 35 -22.05 35.33 1.77
CA MET A 35 -21.09 34.28 1.47
C MET A 35 -19.85 34.98 0.95
N LYS A 36 -18.92 35.27 1.86
CA LYS A 36 -17.54 35.56 1.49
C LYS A 36 -17.03 34.39 0.66
N SER A 37 -16.47 34.70 -0.51
CA SER A 37 -15.87 33.73 -1.40
C SER A 37 -14.75 32.95 -0.68
N PRO A 38 -14.47 31.69 -1.06
CA PRO A 38 -13.42 30.88 -0.43
C PRO A 38 -12.03 31.54 -0.36
N SER A 39 -11.77 32.54 -1.21
CA SER A 39 -10.55 33.34 -1.22
C SER A 39 -10.38 34.31 -0.05
N GLU A 40 -11.41 34.51 0.78
CA GLU A 40 -11.35 35.43 1.95
C GLU A 40 -11.19 34.72 3.31
N LEU A 41 -11.21 33.40 3.34
CA LEU A 41 -11.06 32.62 4.58
C LEU A 41 -9.61 32.17 4.73
N GLY A 42 -8.96 32.65 5.79
CA GLY A 42 -7.65 32.10 6.20
C GLY A 42 -7.73 30.61 6.58
N PRO A 43 -6.60 29.92 6.78
CA PRO A 43 -6.54 28.47 6.96
C PRO A 43 -7.48 27.92 8.05
N ARG A 44 -7.66 28.66 9.15
CA ARG A 44 -8.59 28.30 10.24
C ARG A 44 -10.06 28.30 9.80
N GLY A 45 -10.46 29.25 8.96
CA GLY A 45 -11.85 29.38 8.51
C GLY A 45 -12.27 28.31 7.50
N LEU A 46 -11.31 27.66 6.83
CA LEU A 46 -11.58 26.48 6.00
C LEU A 46 -11.79 25.23 6.86
N ILE A 47 -10.97 25.05 7.90
CA ILE A 47 -11.02 23.88 8.79
C ILE A 47 -12.33 23.85 9.56
N GLU A 48 -12.79 24.99 10.09
CA GLU A 48 -14.05 25.09 10.86
C GLU A 48 -15.31 24.77 10.04
N LYS A 49 -15.23 24.78 8.71
CA LYS A 49 -16.35 24.42 7.82
C LYS A 49 -16.38 22.93 7.42
N LEU A 50 -15.34 22.16 7.74
CA LEU A 50 -15.36 20.72 7.49
C LEU A 50 -16.38 20.02 8.41
N PRO A 51 -17.07 18.96 7.95
CA PRO A 51 -17.94 18.17 8.79
C PRO A 51 -17.19 17.69 10.06
N PRO A 52 -17.82 17.70 11.26
CA PRO A 52 -17.14 17.35 12.51
C PRO A 52 -16.47 15.97 12.52
N PHE A 53 -16.95 15.03 11.69
CA PHE A 53 -16.31 13.71 11.54
C PHE A 53 -14.97 13.82 10.80
N VAL A 54 -14.85 14.66 9.76
CA VAL A 54 -13.60 14.87 9.01
C VAL A 54 -12.54 15.53 9.90
N GLN A 55 -12.94 16.51 10.71
CA GLN A 55 -12.03 17.13 11.69
C GLN A 55 -11.49 16.10 12.69
N LYS A 56 -12.37 15.25 13.23
CA LYS A 56 -11.99 14.20 14.20
C LYS A 56 -11.14 13.11 13.56
N SER A 57 -11.43 12.69 12.33
CA SER A 57 -10.67 11.65 11.61
C SER A 57 -9.29 12.15 11.18
N MET A 58 -9.16 13.39 10.69
CA MET A 58 -7.85 13.96 10.35
C MET A 58 -6.96 14.16 11.57
N ILE A 59 -7.53 14.65 12.68
CA ILE A 59 -6.82 14.77 13.96
C ILE A 59 -6.48 13.37 14.50
N GLY A 60 -7.38 12.39 14.38
CA GLY A 60 -7.13 11.01 14.81
C GLY A 60 -5.98 10.35 14.05
N VAL A 61 -5.96 10.46 12.72
CA VAL A 61 -4.87 9.92 11.87
C VAL A 61 -3.55 10.66 12.13
N PHE A 62 -3.59 11.98 12.28
CA PHE A 62 -2.42 12.78 12.63
C PHE A 62 -1.87 12.43 14.02
N LEU A 63 -2.74 12.26 15.02
CA LEU A 63 -2.36 11.86 16.37
C LEU A 63 -1.86 10.42 16.42
N LEU A 64 -2.40 9.50 15.61
CA LEU A 64 -1.86 8.14 15.45
C LEU A 64 -0.47 8.15 14.82
N GLY A 65 -0.25 8.98 13.81
CA GLY A 65 1.07 9.19 13.21
C GLY A 65 2.07 9.82 14.20
N MET A 66 1.64 10.83 14.97
CA MET A 66 2.45 11.45 16.01
C MET A 66 2.72 10.52 17.19
N LEU A 67 1.76 9.66 17.55
CA LEU A 67 1.92 8.62 18.56
C LEU A 67 2.91 7.55 18.08
N GLY A 68 2.86 7.16 16.81
CA GLY A 68 3.86 6.27 16.20
C GLY A 68 5.27 6.88 16.23
N ILE A 69 5.41 8.16 15.91
CA ILE A 69 6.68 8.90 16.00
C ILE A 69 7.13 9.04 17.46
N PHE A 70 6.22 9.33 18.39
CA PHE A 70 6.54 9.47 19.82
C PHE A 70 6.97 8.13 20.42
N ILE A 71 6.27 7.04 20.11
CA ILE A 71 6.67 5.67 20.51
C ILE A 71 8.03 5.34 19.90
N ALA A 72 8.26 5.65 18.62
CA ALA A 72 9.57 5.47 18.00
C ALA A 72 10.66 6.27 18.73
N MET A 73 10.41 7.53 19.07
CA MET A 73 11.36 8.37 19.80
C MET A 73 11.63 7.86 21.23
N CYS A 74 10.61 7.36 21.93
CA CYS A 74 10.77 6.76 23.26
C CYS A 74 11.53 5.43 23.19
N VAL A 75 11.28 4.60 22.18
CA VAL A 75 12.04 3.37 21.94
C VAL A 75 13.48 3.69 21.59
N LEU A 76 13.73 4.70 20.74
CA LEU A 76 15.07 5.15 20.35
C LEU A 76 15.85 5.81 21.50
N SER A 77 15.18 6.42 22.48
CA SER A 77 15.85 7.08 23.62
C SER A 77 16.36 6.13 24.70
N ASP A 78 15.85 4.89 24.74
CA ASP A 78 16.24 3.86 25.71
C ASP A 78 17.09 2.73 25.06
N ILE A 79 17.58 2.93 23.83
CA ILE A 79 18.43 1.93 23.17
C ILE A 79 19.82 1.91 23.82
N ASP A 80 20.03 0.90 24.66
CA ASP A 80 21.37 0.40 24.96
C ASP A 80 22.00 -0.08 23.65
N THR A 81 23.11 0.53 23.23
CA THR A 81 23.84 0.19 22.00
C THR A 81 24.72 -1.05 22.18
N THR A 82 24.66 -1.69 23.36
CA THR A 82 25.31 -2.98 23.59
C THR A 82 24.51 -4.10 22.93
N PRO A 83 25.17 -5.01 22.17
CA PRO A 83 24.48 -6.13 21.54
C PRO A 83 23.93 -7.09 22.61
N ASP A 84 22.73 -7.63 22.35
CA ASP A 84 22.15 -8.67 23.19
C ASP A 84 23.09 -9.90 23.27
N VAL A 85 23.08 -10.52 24.45
CA VAL A 85 24.00 -11.58 24.87
C VAL A 85 23.97 -12.76 23.90
N GLY A 86 25.04 -12.94 23.14
CA GLY A 86 25.22 -14.05 22.19
C GLY A 86 25.92 -13.70 20.88
N VAL A 87 26.11 -12.40 20.59
CA VAL A 87 26.71 -11.94 19.33
C VAL A 87 28.17 -11.49 19.54
N TYR A 88 29.09 -12.18 18.87
CA TYR A 88 30.51 -11.81 18.81
C TYR A 88 30.75 -10.80 17.68
N ALA A 89 31.33 -9.63 17.98
CA ALA A 89 31.67 -8.63 16.98
C ALA A 89 32.84 -9.11 16.10
N VAL A 90 32.78 -8.85 14.79
CA VAL A 90 33.88 -9.09 13.84
C VAL A 90 34.20 -7.85 13.02
N ASP A 91 35.46 -7.68 12.61
CA ASP A 91 35.84 -6.64 11.64
C ASP A 91 35.42 -7.00 10.20
N ALA A 92 35.68 -6.10 9.25
CA ALA A 92 35.41 -6.31 7.83
C ALA A 92 36.19 -7.50 7.21
N ASP A 93 37.21 -8.01 7.91
CA ASP A 93 38.04 -9.16 7.53
C ASP A 93 37.68 -10.42 8.34
N TYR A 94 36.54 -10.42 9.04
CA TYR A 94 36.00 -11.53 9.84
C TYR A 94 36.83 -11.90 11.09
N ASN A 95 37.68 -11.01 11.60
CA ASN A 95 38.42 -11.26 12.83
C ASN A 95 37.56 -10.97 14.06
N TYR A 96 37.60 -11.87 15.05
CA TYR A 96 36.88 -11.71 16.32
C TYR A 96 37.37 -10.51 17.14
N LEU A 97 36.44 -9.64 17.56
CA LEU A 97 36.68 -8.43 18.34
C LEU A 97 36.04 -8.53 19.75
N PRO A 98 36.75 -9.06 20.76
CA PRO A 98 36.19 -9.30 22.10
C PRO A 98 35.88 -8.04 22.92
N ASN A 99 36.28 -6.84 22.46
CA ASN A 99 36.17 -5.57 23.19
C ASN A 99 35.69 -4.40 22.30
N ALA A 100 34.87 -4.67 21.28
CA ALA A 100 34.32 -3.62 20.43
C ALA A 100 33.41 -2.67 21.26
N THR A 101 33.74 -1.38 21.30
CA THR A 101 32.98 -0.34 22.01
C THR A 101 32.31 0.65 21.06
N ASN A 102 32.51 0.51 19.75
CA ASN A 102 31.94 1.37 18.73
C ASN A 102 30.75 0.68 18.02
N PRO A 103 29.53 1.25 18.05
CA PRO A 103 28.34 0.71 17.38
C PRO A 103 28.50 0.41 15.89
N ASP A 104 29.41 1.11 15.21
CA ASP A 104 29.67 0.92 13.77
C ASP A 104 30.45 -0.38 13.46
N GLN A 105 30.88 -1.13 14.49
CA GLN A 105 31.61 -2.39 14.36
C GLN A 105 30.70 -3.63 14.35
N TYR A 106 29.38 -3.45 14.42
CA TYR A 106 28.38 -4.52 14.43
C TYR A 106 27.73 -4.73 13.05
N ALA A 107 28.49 -4.67 11.95
CA ALA A 107 27.91 -4.92 10.63
C ALA A 107 27.50 -6.40 10.46
N TYR A 108 28.22 -7.31 11.14
CA TYR A 108 28.06 -8.75 10.99
C TYR A 108 28.21 -9.49 12.34
N ALA A 109 27.48 -10.58 12.47
CA ALA A 109 27.37 -11.51 13.59
C ALA A 109 27.44 -12.94 13.07
N PHE A 110 27.62 -13.92 13.94
CA PHE A 110 27.44 -15.32 13.58
C PHE A 110 26.12 -15.84 14.14
N ASP A 111 25.34 -16.57 13.33
CA ASP A 111 24.21 -17.35 13.84
C ASP A 111 24.68 -18.58 14.63
N TYR A 112 23.73 -19.35 15.17
CA TYR A 112 24.02 -20.58 15.93
C TYR A 112 24.77 -21.66 15.12
N ASP A 113 24.72 -21.58 13.79
CA ASP A 113 25.36 -22.51 12.87
C ASP A 113 26.73 -21.98 12.36
N GLY A 114 27.14 -20.79 12.81
CA GLY A 114 28.41 -20.15 12.43
C GLY A 114 28.37 -19.40 11.10
N ASN A 115 27.19 -19.13 10.55
CA ASN A 115 27.05 -18.33 9.33
C ASN A 115 27.08 -16.84 9.65
N VAL A 116 27.64 -16.05 8.74
CA VAL A 116 27.66 -14.59 8.86
C VAL A 116 26.25 -14.04 8.62
N VAL A 117 25.68 -13.40 9.63
CA VAL A 117 24.38 -12.71 9.59
C VAL A 117 24.56 -11.23 9.94
N PRO A 118 23.72 -10.29 9.49
CA PRO A 118 23.80 -8.90 9.94
C PRO A 118 23.64 -8.81 11.46
N ALA A 119 24.44 -8.00 12.15
CA ALA A 119 24.29 -7.94 13.60
C ALA A 119 22.95 -7.28 13.97
N VAL A 120 22.14 -8.03 14.72
CA VAL A 120 20.81 -7.61 15.14
C VAL A 120 20.98 -6.68 16.33
N THR A 121 21.07 -5.38 16.06
CA THR A 121 21.07 -4.36 17.11
C THR A 121 19.65 -4.02 17.53
N THR A 122 19.49 -3.46 18.72
CA THR A 122 18.23 -2.85 19.17
C THR A 122 17.74 -1.78 18.19
N ALA A 123 18.66 -1.02 17.58
CA ALA A 123 18.35 -0.02 16.56
C ALA A 123 17.78 -0.64 15.28
N THR A 124 18.39 -1.71 14.77
CA THR A 124 17.86 -2.49 13.64
C THR A 124 16.48 -3.04 13.97
N THR A 125 16.29 -3.60 15.15
CA THR A 125 14.97 -4.11 15.58
C THR A 125 13.92 -3.01 15.60
N ALA A 126 14.21 -1.88 16.25
CA ALA A 126 13.30 -0.74 16.34
C ALA A 126 12.94 -0.22 14.95
N TRP A 127 13.94 -0.07 14.07
CA TRP A 127 13.73 0.34 12.68
C TRP A 127 12.81 -0.63 11.95
N MET A 128 13.07 -1.94 12.02
CA MET A 128 12.25 -2.94 11.32
C MET A 128 10.81 -3.02 11.84
N LEU A 129 10.58 -2.81 13.15
CA LEU A 129 9.23 -2.70 13.70
C LEU A 129 8.51 -1.46 13.17
N ILE A 130 9.18 -0.29 13.19
CA ILE A 130 8.64 0.95 12.63
C ILE A 130 8.33 0.80 11.14
N ALA A 131 9.28 0.25 10.37
CA ALA A 131 9.12 -0.01 8.95
C ALA A 131 7.93 -0.95 8.70
N SER A 132 7.74 -1.99 9.51
CA SER A 132 6.57 -2.87 9.42
C SER A 132 5.26 -2.10 9.64
N PHE A 133 5.18 -1.23 10.65
CA PHE A 133 3.99 -0.41 10.88
C PHE A 133 3.72 0.58 9.74
N LEU A 134 4.79 1.17 9.19
CA LEU A 134 4.70 2.04 8.01
C LEU A 134 4.18 1.27 6.80
N VAL A 135 4.62 0.03 6.55
CA VAL A 135 4.06 -0.75 5.44
C VAL A 135 2.62 -1.17 5.72
N LEU A 136 2.28 -1.52 6.96
CA LEU A 136 0.91 -1.89 7.31
C LEU A 136 -0.09 -0.75 7.04
N ILE A 137 0.28 0.51 7.32
CA ILE A 137 -0.59 1.67 7.08
C ILE A 137 -0.90 1.89 5.59
N MET A 138 -0.06 1.36 4.70
CA MET A 138 -0.29 1.45 3.26
C MET A 138 -1.53 0.68 2.83
N THR A 139 -1.93 -0.40 3.52
CA THR A 139 -3.13 -1.17 3.13
C THR A 139 -4.43 -0.38 3.39
N PRO A 140 -4.64 0.23 4.58
CA PRO A 140 -5.71 1.22 4.75
C PRO A 140 -5.55 2.45 3.86
N GLY A 141 -4.32 2.91 3.62
CA GLY A 141 -4.05 4.00 2.67
C GLY A 141 -4.54 3.69 1.26
N LEU A 142 -4.28 2.47 0.78
CA LEU A 142 -4.77 1.95 -0.49
C LEU A 142 -6.30 1.89 -0.51
N ALA A 143 -6.91 1.43 0.58
CA ALA A 143 -8.36 1.38 0.72
C ALA A 143 -8.99 2.79 0.52
N PHE A 144 -8.44 3.83 1.15
CA PHE A 144 -8.88 5.21 0.93
C PHE A 144 -8.57 5.71 -0.48
N PHE A 145 -7.42 5.34 -1.03
CA PHE A 145 -7.01 5.73 -2.38
C PHE A 145 -8.03 5.23 -3.41
N TYR A 146 -8.34 3.93 -3.35
CA TYR A 146 -9.32 3.27 -4.20
C TYR A 146 -10.76 3.70 -3.92
N GLY A 147 -11.17 3.74 -2.65
CA GLY A 147 -12.51 4.18 -2.24
C GLY A 147 -12.81 5.64 -2.62
N GLY A 148 -11.79 6.50 -2.75
CA GLY A 148 -11.98 7.86 -3.26
C GLY A 148 -12.16 7.93 -4.78
N MET A 149 -11.57 6.99 -5.53
CA MET A 149 -11.58 6.94 -7.00
C MET A 149 -12.76 6.16 -7.58
N ILE A 150 -13.29 5.20 -6.82
CA ILE A 150 -14.42 4.37 -7.23
C ILE A 150 -15.73 5.18 -7.27
N ASN A 151 -16.77 4.59 -7.85
CA ASN A 151 -18.12 5.13 -7.83
C ASN A 151 -18.74 5.15 -6.41
N HIS A 152 -19.59 6.13 -6.12
CA HIS A 152 -20.23 6.32 -4.81
C HIS A 152 -21.00 5.10 -4.29
N LYS A 153 -21.57 4.27 -5.17
CA LYS A 153 -22.31 3.05 -4.79
C LYS A 153 -21.44 1.83 -4.44
N ASN A 154 -20.11 1.98 -4.48
CA ASN A 154 -19.14 0.90 -4.29
C ASN A 154 -17.99 1.25 -3.32
N VAL A 155 -18.11 2.33 -2.55
CA VAL A 155 -17.03 2.81 -1.69
C VAL A 155 -16.79 1.82 -0.55
N ILE A 156 -17.86 1.32 0.08
CA ILE A 156 -17.78 0.38 1.21
C ILE A 156 -17.22 -0.97 0.75
N ALA A 157 -17.73 -1.50 -0.35
CA ALA A 157 -17.25 -2.75 -0.94
C ALA A 157 -15.78 -2.66 -1.31
N THR A 158 -15.33 -1.52 -1.85
CA THR A 158 -13.93 -1.28 -2.22
C THR A 158 -13.03 -1.19 -0.98
N LEU A 159 -13.47 -0.50 0.07
CA LEU A 159 -12.76 -0.45 1.36
C LEU A 159 -12.63 -1.85 1.97
N ALA A 160 -13.73 -2.59 2.04
CA ALA A 160 -13.77 -3.95 2.58
C ALA A 160 -12.85 -4.90 1.79
N ALA A 161 -12.92 -4.84 0.46
CA ALA A 161 -12.09 -5.69 -0.42
C ALA A 161 -10.59 -5.36 -0.30
N SER A 162 -10.24 -4.09 -0.08
CA SER A 162 -8.85 -3.65 0.11
C SER A 162 -8.29 -4.07 1.47
N ILE A 163 -9.12 -4.12 2.52
CA ILE A 163 -8.72 -4.50 3.88
C ILE A 163 -8.78 -6.03 4.08
N LEU A 164 -9.57 -6.76 3.28
CA LEU A 164 -9.74 -8.21 3.39
C LEU A 164 -8.42 -8.99 3.52
N PRO A 165 -7.36 -8.71 2.72
CA PRO A 165 -6.07 -9.38 2.87
C PRO A 165 -5.44 -9.23 4.26
N MET A 166 -5.71 -8.15 5.00
CA MET A 166 -5.21 -7.97 6.39
C MET A 166 -5.80 -9.00 7.37
N GLY A 167 -6.97 -9.57 7.08
CA GLY A 167 -7.55 -10.64 7.90
C GLY A 167 -7.11 -12.04 7.45
N VAL A 168 -7.00 -12.24 6.15
CA VAL A 168 -6.75 -13.56 5.54
C VAL A 168 -5.25 -13.91 5.54
N ILE A 169 -4.41 -12.99 5.08
CA ILE A 169 -2.99 -13.27 4.83
C ILE A 169 -2.22 -13.54 6.12
N PRO A 170 -2.38 -12.81 7.25
CA PRO A 170 -1.63 -13.11 8.47
C PRO A 170 -1.85 -14.53 9.00
N LEU A 171 -3.07 -15.08 8.85
CA LEU A 171 -3.37 -16.46 9.25
C LEU A 171 -2.60 -17.46 8.36
N LEU A 172 -2.65 -17.26 7.04
CA LEU A 172 -1.88 -18.08 6.10
C LEU A 172 -0.37 -17.91 6.29
N TRP A 173 0.09 -16.71 6.62
CA TRP A 173 1.49 -16.35 6.84
C TRP A 173 2.06 -17.08 8.06
N CYS A 174 1.26 -17.16 9.13
CA CYS A 174 1.54 -17.94 10.34
C CYS A 174 1.60 -19.44 10.04
N TRP A 175 0.65 -19.98 9.27
CA TRP A 175 0.55 -21.43 9.08
C TRP A 175 1.62 -22.00 8.16
N PHE A 176 1.86 -21.42 6.97
CA PHE A 176 2.83 -21.98 6.04
C PHE A 176 3.29 -21.04 4.92
N THR A 177 2.61 -19.92 4.63
CA THR A 177 2.95 -19.11 3.44
C THR A 177 4.20 -18.24 3.62
N TYR A 178 4.58 -17.90 4.86
CA TYR A 178 5.93 -17.38 5.13
C TYR A 178 6.97 -18.43 4.73
N SER A 179 6.75 -19.70 5.11
CA SER A 179 7.64 -20.81 4.77
C SER A 179 7.68 -21.11 3.26
N LEU A 180 6.58 -20.92 2.53
CA LEU A 180 6.58 -21.02 1.07
C LEU A 180 7.41 -19.92 0.40
N SER A 181 7.56 -18.77 1.06
CA SER A 181 8.31 -17.62 0.54
C SER A 181 9.77 -17.64 0.97
N PHE A 182 10.04 -17.94 2.24
CA PHE A 182 11.36 -17.79 2.89
C PHE A 182 11.86 -19.06 3.58
N GLY A 183 11.18 -20.19 3.39
CA GLY A 183 11.68 -21.49 3.82
C GLY A 183 12.75 -22.05 2.89
N VAL A 184 13.39 -23.14 3.30
CA VAL A 184 14.42 -23.83 2.51
C VAL A 184 13.84 -24.21 1.15
N THR A 185 14.59 -23.91 0.09
CA THR A 185 14.20 -24.18 -1.30
C THR A 185 13.74 -25.62 -1.52
N ALA A 186 12.53 -25.79 -2.06
CA ALA A 186 11.92 -27.09 -2.30
C ALA A 186 12.26 -27.61 -3.71
N GLY A 187 13.39 -28.30 -3.82
CA GLY A 187 13.78 -29.01 -5.05
C GLY A 187 14.25 -28.08 -6.19
N TYR A 188 14.36 -28.65 -7.39
CA TYR A 188 14.78 -27.94 -8.61
C TYR A 188 13.65 -27.94 -9.67
N PRO A 189 13.37 -26.81 -10.35
CA PRO A 189 13.99 -25.49 -10.16
C PRO A 189 13.54 -24.85 -8.85
N GLU A 190 14.36 -23.93 -8.34
CA GLU A 190 14.25 -23.23 -7.05
C GLU A 190 13.07 -22.23 -7.02
N PHE A 191 11.87 -22.77 -7.18
CA PHE A 191 10.65 -22.02 -7.50
C PHE A 191 9.82 -21.66 -6.26
N ILE A 192 9.91 -22.47 -5.20
CA ILE A 192 9.12 -22.30 -3.98
C ILE A 192 9.87 -22.84 -2.76
N GLY A 193 9.63 -22.24 -1.59
CA GLY A 193 10.12 -22.74 -0.32
C GLY A 193 9.34 -23.95 0.19
N ASN A 194 9.98 -24.77 1.01
CA ASN A 194 9.34 -25.90 1.68
C ASN A 194 8.38 -25.36 2.76
N PRO A 195 7.06 -25.69 2.72
CA PRO A 195 6.09 -25.21 3.70
C PRO A 195 6.37 -25.69 5.14
N ALA A 196 7.18 -26.73 5.32
CA ALA A 196 7.50 -27.29 6.63
C ALA A 196 8.65 -26.59 7.35
N THR A 197 9.47 -25.77 6.67
CA THR A 197 10.65 -25.13 7.29
C THR A 197 10.27 -24.21 8.44
N HIS A 198 9.24 -23.37 8.23
CA HIS A 198 8.74 -22.37 9.17
C HIS A 198 7.21 -22.51 9.34
N GLY A 199 6.69 -23.70 9.09
CA GLY A 199 5.26 -23.99 9.27
C GLY A 199 4.86 -23.74 10.72
N PHE A 200 3.69 -23.12 10.93
CA PHE A 200 3.17 -22.74 12.25
C PHE A 200 4.16 -21.90 13.08
N MET A 201 4.92 -21.03 12.42
CA MET A 201 5.92 -20.14 13.04
C MET A 201 7.12 -20.87 13.66
N GLU A 202 7.44 -22.10 13.24
CA GLU A 202 8.62 -22.81 13.70
C GLU A 202 9.91 -21.98 13.44
N GLY A 203 10.70 -21.77 14.49
CA GLY A 203 11.92 -20.94 14.45
C GLY A 203 11.70 -19.43 14.47
N ILE A 204 10.46 -18.94 14.60
CA ILE A 204 10.11 -17.51 14.65
C ILE A 204 9.57 -17.15 16.05
N GLY A 205 9.91 -15.96 16.57
CA GLY A 205 9.42 -15.46 17.85
C GLY A 205 10.37 -15.70 19.03
N ALA A 206 9.85 -15.46 20.24
CA ALA A 206 10.62 -15.44 21.48
C ALA A 206 11.32 -16.76 21.86
N ASN A 207 10.92 -17.87 21.25
CA ASN A 207 11.50 -19.21 21.47
C ASN A 207 12.28 -19.72 20.23
N GLY A 208 12.48 -18.90 19.20
CA GLY A 208 13.09 -19.26 17.91
C GLY A 208 14.47 -18.63 17.66
N GLN A 209 14.85 -18.43 16.39
CA GLN A 209 16.16 -17.89 15.95
C GLN A 209 16.36 -16.38 16.23
N GLY A 210 15.73 -15.85 17.30
CA GLY A 210 15.96 -14.51 17.81
C GLY A 210 15.06 -13.41 17.22
N LEU A 211 15.44 -12.18 17.54
CA LEU A 211 14.64 -10.97 17.31
C LEU A 211 14.52 -10.61 15.82
N TYR A 212 15.54 -10.95 15.01
CA TYR A 212 15.57 -10.69 13.57
C TYR A 212 14.59 -11.53 12.77
N SER A 213 14.48 -12.84 13.04
CA SER A 213 13.52 -13.69 12.32
C SER A 213 12.08 -13.21 12.54
N SER A 214 11.80 -12.67 13.73
CA SER A 214 10.50 -12.10 14.09
C SER A 214 10.22 -10.77 13.37
N THR A 215 11.19 -9.86 13.33
CA THR A 215 11.02 -8.57 12.63
C THR A 215 10.99 -8.74 11.11
N PHE A 216 11.77 -9.66 10.54
CA PHE A 216 11.71 -10.00 9.13
C PHE A 216 10.37 -10.65 8.74
N TRP A 217 9.88 -11.60 9.56
CA TRP A 217 8.55 -12.20 9.38
C TRP A 217 7.45 -11.15 9.37
N LEU A 218 7.49 -10.21 10.33
CA LEU A 218 6.54 -9.11 10.43
C LEU A 218 6.63 -8.22 9.18
N PHE A 219 7.84 -7.75 8.85
CA PHE A 219 8.06 -6.83 7.75
C PHE A 219 7.57 -7.41 6.41
N GLN A 220 8.01 -8.62 6.06
CA GLN A 220 7.60 -9.30 4.83
C GLN A 220 6.11 -9.65 4.80
N GLY A 221 5.51 -9.91 5.97
CA GLY A 221 4.06 -10.12 6.09
C GLY A 221 3.26 -8.90 5.61
N MET A 222 3.78 -7.69 5.75
CA MET A 222 3.07 -6.48 5.30
C MET A 222 3.08 -6.33 3.77
N PHE A 223 4.14 -6.79 3.09
CA PHE A 223 4.21 -6.87 1.62
C PHE A 223 3.24 -7.94 1.11
N ALA A 224 3.18 -9.08 1.79
CA ALA A 224 2.25 -10.16 1.50
C ALA A 224 0.78 -9.73 1.61
N ILE A 225 0.46 -8.88 2.59
CA ILE A 225 -0.89 -8.32 2.77
C ILE A 225 -1.24 -7.36 1.63
N ILE A 226 -0.40 -6.38 1.34
CA ILE A 226 -0.76 -5.29 0.43
C ILE A 226 -0.80 -5.72 -1.04
N THR A 227 0.00 -6.72 -1.44
CA THR A 227 0.13 -7.12 -2.85
C THR A 227 -1.20 -7.58 -3.49
N PRO A 228 -1.95 -8.55 -2.92
CA PRO A 228 -3.26 -8.91 -3.47
C PRO A 228 -4.28 -7.77 -3.32
N ALA A 229 -4.15 -6.89 -2.32
CA ALA A 229 -5.02 -5.72 -2.17
C ALA A 229 -4.88 -4.75 -3.36
N ILE A 230 -3.67 -4.55 -3.87
CA ILE A 230 -3.39 -3.75 -5.07
C ILE A 230 -4.12 -4.35 -6.28
N LEU A 231 -3.99 -5.66 -6.51
CA LEU A 231 -4.60 -6.33 -7.66
C LEU A 231 -6.11 -6.12 -7.71
N ILE A 232 -6.79 -6.24 -6.56
CA ILE A 232 -8.25 -6.14 -6.46
C ILE A 232 -8.78 -4.80 -7.01
N GLY A 233 -7.99 -3.73 -6.94
CA GLY A 233 -8.39 -2.41 -7.45
C GLY A 233 -8.81 -2.42 -8.93
N ALA A 234 -8.26 -3.32 -9.76
CA ALA A 234 -8.59 -3.40 -11.19
C ALA A 234 -9.97 -3.98 -11.48
N ILE A 235 -10.51 -4.74 -10.52
CA ILE A 235 -11.82 -5.42 -10.62
C ILE A 235 -12.82 -4.90 -9.58
N ALA A 236 -12.45 -3.85 -8.84
CA ALA A 236 -13.38 -3.07 -8.02
C ALA A 236 -14.58 -2.63 -8.88
N ASP A 237 -15.76 -2.48 -8.27
CA ASP A 237 -17.08 -2.21 -8.91
C ASP A 237 -17.84 -3.45 -9.42
N ARG A 238 -17.16 -4.56 -9.74
CA ARG A 238 -17.81 -5.73 -10.34
C ARG A 238 -17.40 -7.09 -9.79
N VAL A 239 -16.54 -7.10 -8.78
CA VAL A 239 -16.12 -8.34 -8.14
C VAL A 239 -17.14 -8.79 -7.08
N ASN A 240 -17.47 -10.06 -7.10
CA ASN A 240 -18.29 -10.69 -6.07
C ASN A 240 -17.47 -10.90 -4.80
N PHE A 241 -17.85 -10.23 -3.71
CA PHE A 241 -17.06 -10.22 -2.47
C PHE A 241 -16.74 -11.63 -1.90
N PRO A 242 -17.69 -12.57 -1.80
CA PRO A 242 -17.40 -13.97 -1.43
C PRO A 242 -16.34 -14.67 -2.29
N ALA A 243 -16.23 -14.34 -3.58
CA ALA A 243 -15.22 -14.94 -4.44
C ALA A 243 -13.80 -14.49 -4.02
N LEU A 244 -13.64 -13.29 -3.47
CA LEU A 244 -12.36 -12.80 -2.96
C LEU A 244 -11.84 -13.63 -1.77
N LEU A 245 -12.74 -14.17 -0.94
CA LEU A 245 -12.36 -15.07 0.17
C LEU A 245 -11.67 -16.35 -0.30
N LEU A 246 -11.94 -16.78 -1.55
CA LEU A 246 -11.30 -17.93 -2.17
C LEU A 246 -10.12 -17.50 -3.04
N PHE A 247 -10.30 -16.48 -3.86
CA PHE A 247 -9.29 -16.01 -4.80
C PHE A 247 -8.04 -15.46 -4.12
N VAL A 248 -8.17 -14.64 -3.06
CA VAL A 248 -7.02 -14.01 -2.39
C VAL A 248 -6.05 -15.05 -1.79
N PRO A 249 -6.49 -16.05 -1.00
CA PRO A 249 -5.62 -17.14 -0.56
C PRO A 249 -4.91 -17.84 -1.71
N MET A 250 -5.65 -18.20 -2.76
CA MET A 250 -5.11 -18.96 -3.88
C MET A 250 -4.09 -18.14 -4.68
N TRP A 251 -4.36 -16.86 -4.92
CA TRP A 251 -3.43 -15.97 -5.60
C TRP A 251 -2.19 -15.69 -4.76
N HIS A 252 -2.34 -15.51 -3.45
CA HIS A 252 -1.21 -15.38 -2.53
C HIS A 252 -0.29 -16.61 -2.57
N MET A 253 -0.86 -17.82 -2.46
CA MET A 253 -0.07 -19.06 -2.50
C MET A 253 0.50 -19.37 -3.89
N GLY A 254 -0.27 -19.07 -4.94
CA GLY A 254 0.03 -19.48 -6.31
C GLY A 254 0.78 -18.44 -7.13
N VAL A 255 0.90 -17.19 -6.67
CA VAL A 255 1.58 -16.11 -7.40
C VAL A 255 2.54 -15.35 -6.50
N TYR A 256 2.08 -14.82 -5.37
CA TYR A 256 2.93 -14.04 -4.48
C TYR A 256 4.05 -14.89 -3.85
N CYS A 257 3.71 -16.01 -3.19
CA CYS A 257 4.70 -16.82 -2.46
C CYS A 257 5.83 -17.36 -3.37
N PRO A 258 5.54 -17.95 -4.55
CA PRO A 258 6.59 -18.39 -5.48
C PRO A 258 7.45 -17.22 -5.96
N MET A 259 6.84 -16.06 -6.22
CA MET A 259 7.59 -14.89 -6.67
C MET A 259 8.48 -14.31 -5.57
N ALA A 260 7.96 -14.22 -4.35
CA ALA A 260 8.74 -13.81 -3.17
C ALA A 260 9.90 -14.78 -2.93
N HIS A 261 9.69 -16.10 -3.09
CA HIS A 261 10.77 -17.07 -2.98
C HIS A 261 11.83 -16.91 -4.06
N MET A 262 11.41 -16.85 -5.32
CA MET A 262 12.34 -16.71 -6.44
C MET A 262 13.18 -15.44 -6.36
N VAL A 263 12.63 -14.33 -5.85
CA VAL A 263 13.32 -13.02 -5.83
C VAL A 263 14.01 -12.72 -4.50
N PHE A 264 13.38 -13.02 -3.36
CA PHE A 264 13.88 -12.66 -2.03
C PHE A 264 14.30 -13.88 -1.18
N GLY A 265 13.69 -15.03 -1.41
CA GLY A 265 13.90 -16.26 -0.63
C GLY A 265 15.11 -17.09 -1.07
N GLY A 266 15.99 -16.55 -1.92
CA GLY A 266 17.14 -17.28 -2.46
C GLY A 266 16.79 -18.31 -3.53
N GLY A 267 15.72 -18.07 -4.30
CA GLY A 267 15.33 -18.93 -5.41
C GLY A 267 15.86 -18.44 -6.78
N LEU A 268 15.28 -19.00 -7.83
CA LEU A 268 15.79 -18.92 -9.20
C LEU A 268 16.15 -17.51 -9.72
N ILE A 269 15.37 -16.48 -9.40
CA ILE A 269 15.57 -15.12 -9.92
C ILE A 269 16.70 -14.41 -9.15
N ALA A 270 16.79 -14.63 -7.85
CA ALA A 270 17.88 -14.17 -6.99
C ALA A 270 19.21 -14.81 -7.44
N ASP A 271 19.21 -16.12 -7.69
CA ASP A 271 20.36 -16.88 -8.17
C ASP A 271 20.81 -16.46 -9.57
N TYR A 272 19.85 -16.07 -10.42
CA TYR A 272 20.16 -15.45 -11.71
C TYR A 272 20.74 -14.04 -11.56
N GLY A 273 20.74 -13.46 -10.36
CA GLY A 273 21.36 -12.18 -10.03
C GLY A 273 20.54 -10.96 -10.48
N ILE A 274 19.21 -11.06 -10.49
CA ILE A 274 18.34 -9.89 -10.70
C ILE A 274 18.23 -9.10 -9.39
N LEU A 275 18.46 -7.80 -9.47
CA LEU A 275 18.29 -6.90 -8.34
C LEU A 275 16.87 -6.32 -8.31
N ASP A 276 16.17 -6.59 -7.23
CA ASP A 276 14.88 -6.01 -6.89
C ASP A 276 14.90 -5.67 -5.40
N PHE A 277 15.15 -4.41 -5.04
CA PHE A 277 15.42 -4.06 -3.64
C PHE A 277 14.19 -4.22 -2.73
N ALA A 278 13.02 -3.73 -3.19
CA ALA A 278 11.81 -3.64 -2.38
C ALA A 278 10.56 -4.18 -3.08
N GLY A 279 10.66 -4.91 -4.19
CA GLY A 279 9.52 -5.61 -4.78
C GLY A 279 8.89 -4.95 -6.00
N GLY A 280 9.71 -4.43 -6.90
CA GLY A 280 9.32 -4.11 -8.27
C GLY A 280 8.66 -5.30 -8.97
N ILE A 281 9.27 -6.49 -8.92
CA ILE A 281 8.70 -7.73 -9.44
C ILE A 281 7.65 -8.29 -8.47
N VAL A 282 8.07 -8.50 -7.21
CA VAL A 282 7.29 -9.29 -6.22
C VAL A 282 5.96 -8.63 -5.86
N VAL A 283 5.92 -7.31 -5.74
CA VAL A 283 4.71 -6.56 -5.36
C VAL A 283 4.08 -5.90 -6.57
N HIS A 284 4.81 -5.04 -7.28
CA HIS A 284 4.17 -4.13 -8.23
C HIS A 284 3.87 -4.78 -9.57
N MET A 285 4.82 -5.52 -10.16
CA MET A 285 4.56 -6.22 -11.40
C MET A 285 3.58 -7.38 -11.19
N SER A 286 3.73 -8.16 -10.13
CA SER A 286 2.82 -9.28 -9.85
C SER A 286 1.37 -8.80 -9.73
N SER A 287 1.12 -7.78 -8.90
CA SER A 287 -0.22 -7.21 -8.72
C SER A 287 -0.70 -6.43 -9.93
N GLY A 288 0.16 -5.69 -10.63
CA GLY A 288 -0.19 -4.87 -11.78
C GLY A 288 -0.50 -5.67 -13.05
N TRP A 289 0.32 -6.66 -13.40
CA TRP A 289 0.05 -7.56 -14.51
C TRP A 289 -1.05 -8.57 -14.17
N GLY A 290 -1.14 -8.99 -12.90
CA GLY A 290 -2.28 -9.74 -12.39
C GLY A 290 -3.59 -8.94 -12.47
N ALA A 291 -3.56 -7.64 -12.19
CA ALA A 291 -4.69 -6.72 -12.33
C ALA A 291 -5.15 -6.62 -13.79
N LEU A 292 -4.23 -6.47 -14.74
CA LEU A 292 -4.56 -6.48 -16.16
C LEU A 292 -5.23 -7.81 -16.56
N ALA A 293 -4.66 -8.93 -16.12
CA ALA A 293 -5.22 -10.25 -16.39
C ALA A 293 -6.62 -10.42 -15.79
N ALA A 294 -6.84 -9.93 -14.56
CA ALA A 294 -8.14 -9.96 -13.90
C ALA A 294 -9.17 -9.07 -14.60
N ALA A 295 -8.78 -7.85 -15.01
CA ALA A 295 -9.64 -6.95 -15.76
C ALA A 295 -10.06 -7.53 -17.12
N LEU A 296 -9.12 -8.19 -17.83
CA LEU A 296 -9.40 -8.89 -19.08
C LEU A 296 -10.33 -10.10 -18.87
N TYR A 297 -10.10 -10.87 -17.81
CA TYR A 297 -10.90 -12.07 -17.52
C TYR A 297 -12.35 -11.73 -17.14
N LEU A 298 -12.57 -10.70 -16.33
CA LEU A 298 -13.92 -10.27 -15.94
C LEU A 298 -14.63 -9.49 -17.07
N GLY A 299 -13.85 -8.89 -17.98
CA GLY A 299 -14.36 -8.01 -19.02
C GLY A 299 -14.77 -6.63 -18.50
N PRO A 300 -15.26 -5.75 -19.39
CA PRO A 300 -15.66 -4.39 -19.06
C PRO A 300 -16.93 -4.34 -18.18
N ARG A 301 -17.04 -3.27 -17.38
CA ARG A 301 -18.27 -2.95 -16.62
C ARG A 301 -19.45 -2.70 -17.54
N ALA A 302 -20.65 -3.08 -17.10
CA ALA A 302 -21.87 -2.95 -17.89
C ALA A 302 -22.20 -1.50 -18.28
N ALA A 303 -21.93 -0.55 -17.38
CA ALA A 303 -21.98 0.88 -17.65
C ALA A 303 -20.78 1.57 -16.98
N ILE A 304 -20.01 2.34 -17.74
CA ILE A 304 -19.01 3.24 -17.16
C ILE A 304 -19.76 4.49 -16.72
N ASP A 305 -20.04 4.58 -15.42
CA ASP A 305 -20.67 5.77 -14.85
C ASP A 305 -19.75 7.00 -15.02
N GLN A 306 -20.31 8.05 -15.61
CA GLN A 306 -19.63 9.32 -15.85
C GLN A 306 -19.71 10.30 -14.67
N SER A 307 -20.37 9.92 -13.57
CA SER A 307 -20.50 10.74 -12.35
C SER A 307 -19.16 11.10 -11.69
N GLY A 308 -18.10 10.37 -12.03
CA GLY A 308 -16.74 10.65 -11.56
C GLY A 308 -16.41 10.02 -10.21
N PRO A 309 -15.25 10.35 -9.62
CA PRO A 309 -14.79 9.77 -8.36
C PRO A 309 -15.73 10.08 -7.19
N ALA A 310 -15.99 9.11 -6.32
CA ALA A 310 -16.84 9.29 -5.14
C ALA A 310 -16.35 10.42 -4.24
N GLN A 311 -15.06 10.41 -3.88
CA GLN A 311 -14.49 11.36 -2.92
C GLN A 311 -13.02 11.65 -3.21
N ILE A 312 -12.75 12.72 -3.98
CA ILE A 312 -11.39 13.18 -4.29
C ILE A 312 -10.53 13.38 -3.02
N PRO A 313 -11.03 13.96 -1.90
CA PRO A 313 -10.24 14.06 -0.67
C PRO A 313 -9.76 12.71 -0.12
N PHE A 314 -10.54 11.63 -0.28
CA PHE A 314 -10.12 10.29 0.14
C PHE A 314 -8.99 9.76 -0.73
N THR A 315 -9.03 10.03 -2.04
CA THR A 315 -7.92 9.69 -2.94
C THR A 315 -6.64 10.39 -2.51
N VAL A 316 -6.70 11.68 -2.15
CA VAL A 316 -5.52 12.43 -1.69
C VAL A 316 -5.02 11.92 -0.34
N LEU A 317 -5.94 11.63 0.60
CA LEU A 317 -5.59 11.04 1.89
C LEU A 317 -4.91 9.68 1.71
N GLY A 318 -5.47 8.81 0.87
CA GLY A 318 -4.92 7.51 0.56
C GLY A 318 -3.53 7.60 -0.06
N ALA A 319 -3.33 8.45 -1.08
CA ALA A 319 -2.02 8.66 -1.69
C ALA A 319 -0.99 9.23 -0.69
N SER A 320 -1.43 10.09 0.23
CA SER A 320 -0.55 10.64 1.29
C SER A 320 -0.13 9.55 2.28
N LEU A 321 -1.05 8.67 2.69
CA LEU A 321 -0.74 7.52 3.55
C LEU A 321 0.14 6.49 2.85
N LEU A 322 -0.07 6.26 1.54
CA LEU A 322 0.80 5.43 0.73
C LEU A 322 2.22 6.00 0.68
N TRP A 323 2.39 7.30 0.41
CA TRP A 323 3.71 7.94 0.43
C TRP A 323 4.37 7.84 1.81
N PHE A 324 3.63 8.15 2.87
CA PHE A 324 4.13 8.05 4.24
C PHE A 324 4.60 6.62 4.58
N GLY A 325 3.78 5.61 4.27
CA GLY A 325 4.12 4.22 4.52
C GLY A 325 5.27 3.70 3.65
N TRP A 326 5.43 4.25 2.45
CA TRP A 326 6.48 3.84 1.52
C TRP A 326 7.90 4.09 2.03
N PHE A 327 8.06 4.99 3.00
CA PHE A 327 9.34 5.15 3.67
C PHE A 327 9.78 3.88 4.40
N GLY A 328 8.85 3.19 5.06
CA GLY A 328 9.11 1.86 5.62
C GLY A 328 9.26 0.79 4.54
N PHE A 329 8.45 0.86 3.48
CA PHE A 329 8.49 -0.08 2.37
C PHE A 329 9.86 -0.12 1.69
N ASN A 330 10.34 1.03 1.23
CA ASN A 330 11.62 1.12 0.53
C ASN A 330 12.78 1.05 1.53
N ALA A 331 12.88 1.99 2.45
CA ALA A 331 14.06 2.08 3.31
C ALA A 331 14.17 0.93 4.34
N GLY A 332 13.06 0.25 4.67
CA GLY A 332 13.08 -0.95 5.51
C GLY A 332 13.54 -2.21 4.80
N SER A 333 13.54 -2.23 3.46
CA SER A 333 13.88 -3.44 2.68
C SER A 333 15.36 -3.83 2.76
N GLY A 334 16.23 -2.95 3.28
CA GLY A 334 17.59 -3.32 3.64
C GLY A 334 17.69 -4.28 4.83
N GLY A 335 16.63 -4.44 5.63
CA GLY A 335 16.57 -5.37 6.76
C GLY A 335 17.37 -4.93 8.00
N VAL A 336 18.12 -3.84 7.91
CA VAL A 336 19.01 -3.31 8.95
C VAL A 336 18.95 -1.79 9.02
N ALA A 337 19.38 -1.23 10.15
CA ALA A 337 19.56 0.21 10.31
C ALA A 337 21.00 0.61 9.95
N ASP A 338 21.22 1.01 8.70
CA ASP A 338 22.53 1.38 8.16
C ASP A 338 22.47 2.62 7.24
N ASN A 339 23.56 2.89 6.50
CA ASN A 339 23.65 4.02 5.58
C ASN A 339 22.78 3.86 4.31
N ILE A 340 22.28 2.66 4.00
CA ILE A 340 21.39 2.41 2.87
C ILE A 340 20.00 2.98 3.18
N VAL A 341 19.56 2.94 4.45
CA VAL A 341 18.26 3.48 4.90
C VAL A 341 18.03 4.93 4.46
N PRO A 342 18.87 5.93 4.83
CA PRO A 342 18.64 7.32 4.43
C PRO A 342 18.78 7.52 2.91
N HIS A 343 19.64 6.74 2.23
CA HIS A 343 19.80 6.80 0.78
C HIS A 343 18.54 6.33 0.04
N ALA A 344 18.00 5.17 0.42
CA ALA A 344 16.75 4.63 -0.11
C ALA A 344 15.56 5.56 0.15
N PHE A 345 15.52 6.18 1.33
CA PHE A 345 14.52 7.18 1.67
C PHE A 345 14.59 8.40 0.72
N LEU A 346 15.79 8.98 0.54
CA LEU A 346 15.98 10.15 -0.31
C LEU A 346 15.64 9.86 -1.79
N ASN A 347 16.09 8.72 -2.32
CA ASN A 347 15.71 8.29 -3.67
C ASN A 347 14.19 8.15 -3.82
N THR A 348 13.52 7.62 -2.80
CA THR A 348 12.05 7.51 -2.77
C THR A 348 11.38 8.88 -2.87
N VAL A 349 11.84 9.87 -2.10
CA VAL A 349 11.33 11.24 -2.16
C VAL A 349 11.55 11.87 -3.54
N ILE A 350 12.77 11.77 -4.06
CA ILE A 350 13.18 12.44 -5.29
C ILE A 350 12.43 11.88 -6.51
N ALA A 351 12.35 10.56 -6.64
CA ALA A 351 11.60 9.92 -7.72
C ALA A 351 10.11 10.27 -7.66
N THR A 352 9.53 10.24 -6.46
CA THR A 352 8.12 10.56 -6.25
C THR A 352 7.79 12.00 -6.59
N ALA A 353 8.62 12.95 -6.17
CA ALA A 353 8.46 14.36 -6.51
C ALA A 353 8.54 14.59 -8.03
N GLY A 354 9.54 14.00 -8.70
CA GLY A 354 9.69 14.07 -10.16
C GLY A 354 8.49 13.49 -10.90
N SER A 355 8.02 12.32 -10.46
CA SER A 355 6.85 11.64 -11.05
C SER A 355 5.56 12.44 -10.88
N MET A 356 5.30 12.97 -9.68
CA MET A 356 4.13 13.78 -9.37
C MET A 356 4.08 15.03 -10.26
N LEU A 357 5.20 15.77 -10.36
CA LEU A 357 5.28 16.96 -11.21
C LEU A 357 5.13 16.61 -12.70
N THR A 358 5.73 15.50 -13.14
CA THR A 358 5.60 15.03 -14.53
C THR A 358 4.14 14.78 -14.88
N TRP A 359 3.39 14.07 -14.02
CA TRP A 359 1.98 13.78 -14.26
C TRP A 359 1.14 15.05 -14.38
N ILE A 360 1.35 16.00 -13.46
CA ILE A 360 0.70 17.32 -13.46
C ILE A 360 0.97 18.05 -14.78
N ILE A 361 2.24 18.10 -15.20
CA ILE A 361 2.66 18.79 -16.42
C ILE A 361 2.00 18.14 -17.65
N LEU A 362 1.98 16.82 -17.74
CA LEU A 362 1.36 16.11 -18.87
C LEU A 362 -0.15 16.34 -18.95
N ASP A 363 -0.85 16.37 -17.82
CA ASP A 363 -2.27 16.75 -17.78
C ASP A 363 -2.48 18.19 -18.27
N GLN A 364 -1.64 19.14 -17.83
CA GLN A 364 -1.70 20.54 -18.31
C GLN A 364 -1.42 20.66 -19.81
N LEU A 365 -0.39 19.97 -20.32
CA LEU A 365 -0.05 19.97 -21.75
C LEU A 365 -1.17 19.39 -22.61
N LYS A 366 -1.98 18.49 -22.05
CA LYS A 366 -3.17 17.95 -22.72
C LYS A 366 -4.39 18.89 -22.66
N GLY A 367 -4.24 20.09 -22.10
CA GLY A 367 -5.31 21.08 -21.93
C GLY A 367 -6.29 20.73 -20.82
N ARG A 368 -5.94 19.81 -19.90
CA ARG A 368 -6.78 19.48 -18.75
C ARG A 368 -6.50 20.47 -17.61
N PRO A 369 -7.50 20.85 -16.80
CA PRO A 369 -7.25 21.63 -15.58
C PRO A 369 -6.41 20.81 -14.59
N PHE A 370 -5.77 21.49 -13.64
CA PHE A 370 -4.99 20.82 -12.60
C PHE A 370 -5.88 19.85 -11.81
N LYS A 371 -5.60 18.54 -11.90
CA LYS A 371 -6.35 17.49 -11.21
C LYS A 371 -5.56 16.96 -10.03
N VAL A 372 -6.14 17.07 -8.84
CA VAL A 372 -5.54 16.52 -7.62
C VAL A 372 -5.49 14.99 -7.65
N THR A 373 -6.41 14.34 -8.38
CA THR A 373 -6.35 12.90 -8.64
C THR A 373 -5.17 12.51 -9.55
N GLY A 374 -4.84 13.34 -10.56
CA GLY A 374 -3.65 13.13 -11.38
C GLY A 374 -2.36 13.29 -10.57
N MET A 375 -2.30 14.28 -9.67
CA MET A 375 -1.21 14.41 -8.70
C MET A 375 -1.08 13.15 -7.82
N ALA A 376 -2.20 12.64 -7.30
CA ALA A 376 -2.22 11.42 -6.49
C ALA A 376 -1.74 10.17 -7.26
N MET A 377 -2.11 10.04 -8.54
CA MET A 377 -1.60 8.99 -9.43
C MET A 377 -0.09 9.12 -9.64
N GLY A 378 0.39 10.33 -9.93
CA GLY A 378 1.82 10.61 -10.09
C GLY A 378 2.64 10.30 -8.84
N ILE A 379 2.09 10.52 -7.64
CA ILE A 379 2.72 10.08 -6.38
C ILE A 379 2.90 8.56 -6.39
N VAL A 380 1.82 7.79 -6.59
CA VAL A 380 1.87 6.32 -6.57
C VAL A 380 2.85 5.78 -7.62
N VAL A 381 2.81 6.28 -8.85
CA VAL A 381 3.71 5.82 -9.91
C VAL A 381 5.18 6.10 -9.58
N GLY A 382 5.49 7.24 -8.98
CA GLY A 382 6.85 7.59 -8.60
C GLY A 382 7.39 6.65 -7.53
N LEU A 383 6.57 6.38 -6.51
CA LEU A 383 6.87 5.44 -5.45
C LEU A 383 7.11 4.03 -5.98
N VAL A 384 6.21 3.53 -6.85
CA VAL A 384 6.35 2.23 -7.52
C VAL A 384 7.62 2.15 -8.36
N SER A 385 7.90 3.19 -9.14
CA SER A 385 8.99 3.17 -10.13
C SER A 385 10.37 3.02 -9.49
N ILE A 386 10.56 3.61 -8.31
CA ILE A 386 11.85 3.60 -7.62
C ILE A 386 12.00 2.41 -6.69
N THR A 387 10.92 1.73 -6.28
CA THR A 387 10.93 0.53 -5.43
C THR A 387 12.10 -0.43 -5.73
N PRO A 388 12.27 -0.95 -6.96
CA PRO A 388 13.32 -1.94 -7.22
C PRO A 388 14.75 -1.39 -7.13
N GLY A 389 14.94 -0.08 -7.36
CA GLY A 389 16.25 0.55 -7.43
C GLY A 389 16.54 1.54 -6.31
N CYS A 390 15.67 1.65 -5.29
CA CYS A 390 15.74 2.77 -4.35
C CYS A 390 17.05 2.79 -3.54
N ALA A 391 17.65 1.64 -3.26
CA ALA A 391 19.00 1.59 -2.70
C ALA A 391 20.12 1.65 -3.76
N TYR A 392 19.88 1.14 -4.96
CA TYR A 392 20.95 0.80 -5.92
C TYR A 392 21.36 1.94 -6.87
N VAL A 393 20.63 3.05 -6.89
CA VAL A 393 20.87 4.14 -7.85
C VAL A 393 21.24 5.44 -7.14
N ASN A 394 21.86 6.38 -7.85
CA ASN A 394 22.09 7.73 -7.33
C ASN A 394 20.83 8.61 -7.43
N TYR A 395 20.86 9.75 -6.73
CA TYR A 395 19.73 10.71 -6.69
C TYR A 395 19.31 11.24 -8.06
N GLY A 396 20.26 11.47 -8.98
CA GLY A 396 19.96 11.95 -10.33
C GLY A 396 19.20 10.90 -11.15
N ALA A 397 19.61 9.63 -11.04
CA ALA A 397 18.93 8.50 -11.63
C ALA A 397 17.53 8.30 -11.03
N ALA A 398 17.37 8.43 -9.71
CA ALA A 398 16.05 8.34 -9.07
C ALA A 398 15.05 9.37 -9.63
N LEU A 399 15.48 10.61 -9.85
CA LEU A 399 14.66 11.64 -10.49
C LEU A 399 14.23 11.23 -11.90
N ILE A 400 15.17 10.75 -12.72
CA ILE A 400 14.92 10.30 -14.10
C ILE A 400 13.96 9.12 -14.10
N ILE A 401 14.14 8.14 -13.20
CA ILE A 401 13.27 6.98 -13.05
C ILE A 401 11.83 7.40 -12.80
N GLY A 402 11.61 8.30 -11.83
CA GLY A 402 10.29 8.82 -11.51
C GLY A 402 9.65 9.56 -12.70
N MET A 403 10.36 10.50 -13.33
CA MET A 403 9.82 11.27 -14.45
C MET A 403 9.51 10.40 -15.67
N PHE A 404 10.45 9.54 -16.07
CA PHE A 404 10.28 8.70 -17.25
C PHE A 404 9.13 7.71 -17.06
N THR A 405 9.09 7.04 -15.91
CA THR A 405 8.06 6.05 -15.62
C THR A 405 6.67 6.70 -15.52
N SER A 406 6.57 7.87 -14.89
CA SER A 406 5.34 8.68 -14.86
C SER A 406 4.82 9.00 -16.26
N CYS A 407 5.72 9.38 -17.18
CA CYS A 407 5.36 9.62 -18.58
C CYS A 407 4.79 8.36 -19.25
N MET A 408 5.44 7.21 -19.06
CA MET A 408 4.97 5.94 -19.64
C MET A 408 3.62 5.51 -19.06
N SER A 409 3.46 5.58 -17.74
CA SER A 409 2.20 5.29 -17.06
C SER A 409 1.07 6.23 -17.49
N TRP A 410 1.35 7.53 -17.61
CA TRP A 410 0.38 8.50 -18.10
C TRP A 410 -0.05 8.21 -19.54
N LEU A 411 0.88 7.83 -20.43
CA LEU A 411 0.56 7.47 -21.82
C LEU A 411 -0.33 6.23 -21.90
N VAL A 412 -0.04 5.19 -21.09
CA VAL A 412 -0.86 3.98 -21.03
C VAL A 412 -2.24 4.29 -20.48
N GLN A 413 -2.33 5.02 -19.36
CA GLN A 413 -3.61 5.41 -18.76
C GLN A 413 -4.45 6.25 -19.72
N TRP A 414 -3.83 7.24 -20.37
CA TRP A 414 -4.48 8.06 -21.38
C TRP A 414 -4.99 7.22 -22.55
N GLY A 415 -4.21 6.26 -23.05
CA GLY A 415 -4.59 5.36 -24.13
C GLY A 415 -5.77 4.46 -23.76
N MET A 416 -5.76 3.86 -22.56
CA MET A 416 -6.86 3.03 -22.06
C MET A 416 -8.17 3.82 -21.98
N VAL A 417 -8.12 5.07 -21.52
CA VAL A 417 -9.28 5.96 -21.50
C VAL A 417 -9.71 6.37 -22.92
N ALA A 418 -8.78 6.68 -23.81
CA ALA A 418 -9.07 7.09 -25.18
C ALA A 418 -9.74 5.98 -26.02
N TRP A 419 -9.46 4.71 -25.71
CA TRP A 419 -10.12 3.55 -26.29
C TRP A 419 -11.41 3.15 -25.56
N GLY A 420 -11.94 4.03 -24.70
CA GLY A 420 -13.19 3.84 -23.99
C GLY A 420 -13.16 2.69 -22.97
N LYS A 421 -11.97 2.28 -22.52
CA LYS A 421 -11.76 1.09 -21.66
C LYS A 421 -12.40 -0.20 -22.23
N THR A 422 -12.60 -0.26 -23.56
CA THR A 422 -13.30 -1.37 -24.23
C THR A 422 -12.47 -2.66 -24.33
N VAL A 423 -11.14 -2.55 -24.26
CA VAL A 423 -10.22 -3.69 -24.33
C VAL A 423 -9.87 -4.20 -22.94
N ALA A 424 -9.50 -3.30 -22.03
CA ALA A 424 -9.15 -3.62 -20.65
C ALA A 424 -9.72 -2.53 -19.72
N ASP A 425 -10.81 -2.86 -19.02
CA ASP A 425 -11.42 -1.99 -18.02
C ASP A 425 -10.77 -2.22 -16.65
N ASP A 426 -9.53 -1.74 -16.53
CA ASP A 426 -8.86 -1.61 -15.25
C ASP A 426 -9.53 -0.46 -14.47
N THR A 427 -10.35 -0.82 -13.47
CA THR A 427 -11.25 0.12 -12.81
C THR A 427 -10.52 1.33 -12.24
N LEU A 428 -9.42 1.08 -11.53
CA LEU A 428 -8.68 2.06 -10.73
C LEU A 428 -7.25 2.30 -11.25
N ASP A 429 -7.03 2.00 -12.53
CA ASP A 429 -5.76 2.21 -13.24
C ASP A 429 -4.55 1.53 -12.55
N VAL A 430 -4.77 0.35 -11.95
CA VAL A 430 -3.77 -0.46 -11.24
C VAL A 430 -2.64 -0.90 -12.16
N PHE A 431 -2.95 -1.34 -13.38
CA PHE A 431 -1.96 -1.73 -14.37
C PHE A 431 -1.08 -0.53 -14.77
N ALA A 432 -1.67 0.65 -14.98
CA ALA A 432 -0.91 1.85 -15.32
C ALA A 432 0.01 2.28 -14.16
N CYS A 433 -0.44 2.16 -12.91
CA CYS A 433 0.37 2.51 -11.74
C CYS A 433 1.44 1.46 -11.42
N HIS A 434 1.04 0.20 -11.24
CA HIS A 434 1.88 -0.86 -10.69
C HIS A 434 2.50 -1.73 -11.77
N GLY A 435 1.74 -2.09 -12.81
CA GLY A 435 2.24 -2.92 -13.91
C GLY A 435 3.31 -2.18 -14.72
N ILE A 436 2.95 -1.03 -15.27
CA ILE A 436 3.87 -0.16 -16.02
C ILE A 436 4.93 0.43 -15.09
N GLY A 437 4.53 0.88 -13.90
CA GLY A 437 5.45 1.45 -12.91
C GLY A 437 6.56 0.47 -12.52
N GLY A 438 6.20 -0.75 -12.13
CA GLY A 438 7.15 -1.79 -11.73
C GLY A 438 8.01 -2.25 -12.91
N THR A 439 7.42 -2.40 -14.10
CA THR A 439 8.15 -2.83 -15.31
C THR A 439 9.24 -1.84 -15.70
N PHE A 440 8.91 -0.55 -15.80
CA PHE A 440 9.92 0.46 -16.11
C PHE A 440 10.86 0.73 -14.94
N GLY A 441 10.40 0.59 -13.70
CA GLY A 441 11.27 0.61 -12.52
C GLY A 441 12.37 -0.44 -12.59
N MET A 442 12.03 -1.69 -12.92
CA MET A 442 13.00 -2.78 -13.09
C MET A 442 13.96 -2.53 -14.26
N ILE A 443 13.43 -2.11 -15.42
CA ILE A 443 14.25 -1.81 -16.60
C ILE A 443 15.25 -0.69 -16.26
N LEU A 444 14.78 0.43 -15.72
CA LEU A 444 15.64 1.56 -15.44
C LEU A 444 16.61 1.27 -14.29
N THR A 445 16.23 0.45 -13.30
CA THR A 445 17.16 -0.03 -12.28
C THR A 445 18.30 -0.83 -12.92
N SER A 446 18.03 -1.75 -13.84
CA SER A 446 19.10 -2.50 -14.54
C SER A 446 20.02 -1.63 -15.42
N LEU A 447 19.57 -0.41 -15.77
CA LEU A 447 20.42 0.58 -16.44
C LEU A 447 21.28 1.38 -15.45
N PHE A 448 20.69 1.82 -14.34
CA PHE A 448 21.24 2.80 -13.41
C PHE A 448 21.80 2.23 -12.10
N GLN A 449 21.65 0.94 -11.81
CA GLN A 449 22.22 0.30 -10.64
C GLN A 449 23.74 0.45 -10.64
N ASN A 450 24.33 0.71 -9.48
CA ASN A 450 25.75 1.04 -9.37
C ASN A 450 26.33 0.52 -8.04
N THR A 451 27.51 -0.05 -8.12
CA THR A 451 28.26 -0.66 -7.01
C THR A 451 28.62 0.29 -5.88
N GLU A 452 28.77 1.59 -6.16
CA GLU A 452 28.98 2.65 -5.17
C GLU A 452 27.80 2.79 -4.19
N TYR A 453 26.58 2.45 -4.62
CA TYR A 453 25.36 2.59 -3.82
C TYR A 453 24.82 1.25 -3.32
N GLY A 454 25.67 0.22 -3.25
CA GLY A 454 25.29 -1.09 -2.70
C GLY A 454 24.65 -2.05 -3.70
N ALA A 455 24.61 -1.72 -5.00
CA ALA A 455 24.31 -2.73 -6.01
C ALA A 455 25.51 -3.69 -6.10
N GLY A 456 25.35 -4.99 -5.88
CA GLY A 456 26.49 -5.93 -5.99
C GLY A 456 27.14 -5.98 -7.38
N VAL A 457 26.47 -5.41 -8.40
CA VAL A 457 26.88 -5.34 -9.80
C VAL A 457 26.46 -4.02 -10.43
N ASP A 458 27.28 -3.50 -11.33
CA ASP A 458 26.97 -2.30 -12.10
C ASP A 458 25.90 -2.58 -13.17
N GLY A 459 25.16 -1.54 -13.55
CA GLY A 459 24.16 -1.56 -14.61
C GLY A 459 24.70 -1.19 -15.99
N ALA A 460 23.82 -1.17 -16.98
CA ALA A 460 24.21 -0.97 -18.38
C ALA A 460 24.90 0.39 -18.64
N PHE A 461 24.49 1.47 -17.97
CA PHE A 461 25.12 2.79 -18.15
C PHE A 461 26.49 2.91 -17.46
N TYR A 462 26.84 1.96 -16.61
CA TYR A 462 28.14 1.86 -15.96
C TYR A 462 29.03 0.77 -16.61
N GLY A 463 28.68 0.32 -17.82
CA GLY A 463 29.51 -0.58 -18.63
C GLY A 463 29.11 -2.05 -18.58
N ASN A 464 28.11 -2.42 -17.79
CA ASN A 464 27.66 -3.81 -17.65
C ASN A 464 26.30 -4.05 -18.34
N GLY A 465 26.30 -4.05 -19.67
CA GLY A 465 25.08 -4.19 -20.48
C GLY A 465 24.35 -5.53 -20.33
N ILE A 466 24.98 -6.56 -19.75
CA ILE A 466 24.37 -7.88 -19.57
C ILE A 466 23.21 -7.85 -18.56
N GLU A 467 23.27 -6.97 -17.55
CA GLU A 467 22.23 -6.88 -16.51
C GLU A 467 20.88 -6.42 -17.07
N LEU A 468 20.89 -5.53 -18.06
CA LEU A 468 19.69 -5.17 -18.81
C LEU A 468 19.13 -6.39 -19.55
N GLY A 469 19.98 -7.18 -20.22
CA GLY A 469 19.56 -8.38 -20.94
C GLY A 469 18.96 -9.44 -20.00
N LYS A 470 19.58 -9.66 -18.84
CA LYS A 470 19.08 -10.56 -17.79
C LYS A 470 17.72 -10.08 -17.26
N CYS A 471 17.62 -8.79 -16.93
CA CYS A 471 16.39 -8.17 -16.47
C CYS A 471 15.27 -8.38 -17.50
N LEU A 472 15.46 -7.97 -18.76
CA LEU A 472 14.44 -8.11 -19.80
C LEU A 472 13.96 -9.55 -20.01
N LEU A 473 14.87 -10.53 -19.97
CA LEU A 473 14.51 -11.94 -20.05
C LEU A 473 13.59 -12.34 -18.89
N VAL A 474 13.96 -12.00 -17.65
CA VAL A 474 13.15 -12.30 -16.46
C VAL A 474 11.81 -11.59 -16.53
N LEU A 475 11.75 -10.32 -16.93
CA LEU A 475 10.49 -9.57 -17.05
C LEU A 475 9.52 -10.25 -18.04
N VAL A 476 10.00 -10.73 -19.20
CA VAL A 476 9.15 -11.46 -20.16
C VAL A 476 8.59 -12.74 -19.52
N CYS A 477 9.42 -13.51 -18.81
CA CYS A 477 9.01 -14.75 -18.15
C CYS A 477 7.98 -14.49 -17.04
N VAL A 478 8.25 -13.55 -16.13
CA VAL A 478 7.38 -13.29 -14.98
C VAL A 478 6.06 -12.63 -15.40
N VAL A 479 6.04 -11.78 -16.42
CA VAL A 479 4.79 -11.22 -16.97
C VAL A 479 3.90 -12.32 -17.53
N GLY A 480 4.47 -13.26 -18.31
CA GLY A 480 3.74 -14.43 -18.80
C GLY A 480 3.16 -15.27 -17.65
N TYR A 481 3.96 -15.51 -16.61
CA TYR A 481 3.52 -16.20 -15.40
C TYR A 481 2.38 -15.47 -14.69
N PHE A 482 2.50 -14.17 -14.41
CA PHE A 482 1.48 -13.39 -13.71
C PHE A 482 0.14 -13.41 -14.44
N ILE A 483 0.15 -13.25 -15.77
CA ILE A 483 -1.08 -13.26 -16.57
C ILE A 483 -1.72 -14.65 -16.56
N VAL A 484 -0.96 -15.69 -16.89
CA VAL A 484 -1.48 -17.06 -17.01
C VAL A 484 -1.95 -17.59 -15.66
N ALA A 485 -1.14 -17.47 -14.61
CA ALA A 485 -1.49 -17.94 -13.28
C ALA A 485 -2.74 -17.22 -12.74
N THR A 486 -2.81 -15.89 -12.90
CA THR A 486 -3.99 -15.13 -12.42
C THR A 486 -5.26 -15.57 -13.15
N ILE A 487 -5.23 -15.74 -14.48
CA ILE A 487 -6.39 -16.22 -15.26
C ILE A 487 -6.81 -17.61 -14.80
N ILE A 488 -5.86 -18.54 -14.62
CA ILE A 488 -6.16 -19.90 -14.14
C ILE A 488 -6.82 -19.85 -12.76
N LEU A 489 -6.29 -19.06 -11.83
CA LEU A 489 -6.84 -18.97 -10.47
C LEU A 489 -8.21 -18.31 -10.42
N LEU A 490 -8.47 -17.31 -11.28
CA LEU A 490 -9.82 -16.75 -11.46
C LEU A 490 -10.78 -17.78 -12.07
N ALA A 491 -10.33 -18.56 -13.05
CA ALA A 491 -11.11 -19.64 -13.65
C ALA A 491 -11.45 -20.73 -12.64
N VAL A 492 -10.49 -21.16 -11.83
CA VAL A 492 -10.70 -22.10 -10.72
C VAL A 492 -11.69 -21.52 -9.70
N THR A 493 -11.55 -20.24 -9.33
CA THR A 493 -12.51 -19.58 -8.43
C THR A 493 -13.93 -19.63 -9.00
N ASN A 494 -14.09 -19.33 -10.29
CA ASN A 494 -15.37 -19.37 -11.02
C ASN A 494 -16.03 -20.76 -11.05
N LEU A 495 -15.29 -21.85 -10.83
CA LEU A 495 -15.88 -23.19 -10.72
C LEU A 495 -16.71 -23.35 -9.43
N PHE A 496 -16.40 -22.58 -8.39
CA PHE A 496 -17.06 -22.67 -7.09
C PHE A 496 -17.97 -21.48 -6.82
N ILE A 497 -17.49 -20.27 -7.11
CA ILE A 497 -18.18 -19.00 -6.84
C ILE A 497 -17.92 -18.09 -8.03
N SER A 498 -18.98 -17.56 -8.65
CA SER A 498 -18.82 -16.54 -9.69
C SER A 498 -18.01 -15.36 -9.16
N VAL A 499 -16.89 -15.06 -9.81
CA VAL A 499 -15.99 -13.97 -9.48
C VAL A 499 -16.60 -12.62 -9.84
N ARG A 500 -17.40 -12.57 -10.91
CA ARG A 500 -18.13 -11.37 -11.31
C ARG A 500 -19.49 -11.33 -10.62
N ALA A 501 -19.88 -10.16 -10.13
CA ALA A 501 -21.23 -9.89 -9.66
C ALA A 501 -22.24 -10.01 -10.82
N THR A 502 -23.52 -10.21 -10.50
CA THR A 502 -24.57 -10.22 -11.52
C THR A 502 -24.78 -8.82 -12.10
N PRO A 503 -25.30 -8.68 -13.35
CA PRO A 503 -25.60 -7.38 -13.92
C PRO A 503 -26.51 -6.51 -13.03
N GLU A 504 -27.47 -7.13 -12.35
CA GLU A 504 -28.37 -6.45 -11.42
C GLU A 504 -27.64 -5.92 -10.18
N GLU A 505 -26.72 -6.71 -9.62
CA GLU A 505 -25.87 -6.29 -8.50
C GLU A 505 -24.89 -5.17 -8.90
N GLU A 506 -24.34 -5.21 -10.13
CA GLU A 506 -23.52 -4.12 -10.69
C GLU A 506 -24.33 -2.85 -10.90
N GLU A 507 -25.61 -2.95 -11.28
CA GLU A 507 -26.50 -1.79 -11.46
C GLU A 507 -26.85 -1.15 -10.11
N GLU A 508 -27.26 -1.95 -9.13
CA GLU A 508 -27.61 -1.51 -7.77
C GLU A 508 -26.40 -0.95 -7.01
N GLY A 509 -25.21 -1.51 -7.24
CA GLY A 509 -23.98 -1.18 -6.52
C GLY A 509 -23.66 -2.22 -5.46
N LEU A 510 -22.36 -2.50 -5.29
CA LEU A 510 -21.88 -3.55 -4.41
C LEU A 510 -22.01 -3.19 -2.93
N ASP A 511 -22.08 -1.91 -2.58
CA ASP A 511 -22.30 -1.48 -1.19
C ASP A 511 -23.64 -2.00 -0.67
N PHE A 512 -24.72 -1.79 -1.44
CA PHE A 512 -26.03 -2.26 -1.05
C PHE A 512 -26.21 -3.76 -1.31
N SER A 513 -25.87 -4.23 -2.52
CA SER A 513 -26.14 -5.63 -2.91
C SER A 513 -25.31 -6.67 -2.14
N LYS A 514 -24.09 -6.34 -1.71
CA LYS A 514 -23.20 -7.27 -0.98
C LYS A 514 -23.08 -6.97 0.51
N HIS A 515 -23.21 -5.71 0.92
CA HIS A 515 -23.02 -5.31 2.31
C HIS A 515 -24.30 -4.80 2.99
N PHE A 516 -25.37 -4.52 2.22
CA PHE A 516 -26.59 -3.89 2.72
C PHE A 516 -26.33 -2.57 3.46
N GLU A 517 -25.31 -1.85 3.00
CA GLU A 517 -24.91 -0.54 3.50
C GLU A 517 -25.03 0.50 2.39
N ASN A 518 -25.30 1.75 2.76
CA ASN A 518 -25.28 2.88 1.83
C ASN A 518 -24.52 4.04 2.47
N GLN A 519 -23.50 4.54 1.79
CA GLN A 519 -22.71 5.68 2.26
C GLN A 519 -23.55 6.96 2.33
N TYR A 520 -24.49 7.13 1.40
CA TYR A 520 -25.37 8.27 1.31
C TYR A 520 -26.79 7.77 1.59
N ASN A 521 -27.25 7.92 2.83
CA ASN A 521 -28.66 7.73 3.11
C ASN A 521 -29.45 8.73 2.26
N ASP A 522 -30.06 8.25 1.18
CA ASP A 522 -31.19 8.93 0.60
C ASP A 522 -32.34 8.77 1.60
N GLU A 523 -32.39 9.65 2.60
CA GLU A 523 -33.66 9.98 3.25
C GLU A 523 -34.56 10.58 2.16
N ALA A 524 -35.37 9.72 1.55
CA ALA A 524 -36.53 10.10 0.73
C ALA A 524 -37.82 9.73 1.45
#